data_AF-Q3ILU9-F1
#
_entry.id   AF-Q3ILU9-F1
#
_cell.length_a   1.000
_cell.length_b   1.000
_cell.length_c   1.000
_cell.angle_alpha   90.00
_cell.angle_beta   90.00
_cell.angle_gamma   90.00
#
_symmetry.space_group_name_H-M   'P 1'
#
loop_
_entity.id
_entity.type
_entity.pdbx_description
1 polymer ?
#
loop_
_entity_poly.entity_id
_entity_poly.type
_entity_poly.pdbx_seq_one_letter_code
_entity_poly.pdbx_strand_id
1 'polypeptide(L)'
;MSSDDDERQDRAPRRMIHDMRRRVQMVRNQYWDEGVEGQVSVQTHKELAAACIQYYDVLYEFRDESVLDDGDFPNIAPLRQRLGQRVERHQPSAGRGRGVSTQTVPAITEIPVEEILQLTEDLDDLAKKLGFGAQARETTPHDDIGHEDLAALLEARGQDDALEKVPGGS
;
A
#
# COMPACT_ATOMS: atom_id res chain seq x y z
N MET A 1 -18.47 -3.72 32.71
CA MET A 1 -17.47 -4.65 32.17
C MET A 1 -17.79 -4.98 30.70
N SER A 2 -17.93 -3.96 29.85
CA SER A 2 -18.32 -4.15 28.43
C SER A 2 -17.35 -3.50 27.44
N SER A 3 -16.54 -2.53 27.88
CA SER A 3 -15.65 -1.76 27.01
C SER A 3 -14.38 -2.51 26.58
N ASP A 4 -13.91 -3.47 27.39
CA ASP A 4 -12.67 -4.22 27.10
C ASP A 4 -12.85 -5.33 26.05
N ASP A 5 -14.06 -5.86 25.86
CA ASP A 5 -14.33 -6.92 24.88
C ASP A 5 -14.62 -6.33 23.48
N ASP A 6 -15.29 -5.17 23.39
CA ASP A 6 -15.49 -4.46 22.12
C ASP A 6 -14.15 -3.96 21.54
N GLU A 7 -13.26 -3.41 22.39
CA GLU A 7 -11.91 -3.01 21.95
C GLU A 7 -11.05 -4.20 21.45
N ARG A 8 -11.27 -5.41 21.96
CA ARG A 8 -10.54 -6.61 21.51
C ARG A 8 -11.09 -7.14 20.20
N GLN A 9 -12.41 -7.08 20.00
CA GLN A 9 -13.04 -7.51 18.75
C GLN A 9 -12.64 -6.60 17.58
N ASP A 10 -12.54 -5.28 17.79
CA ASP A 10 -12.09 -4.34 16.75
C ASP A 10 -10.60 -4.46 16.39
N ARG A 11 -9.76 -4.97 17.30
CA ARG A 11 -8.31 -5.10 17.07
C ARG A 11 -7.96 -6.22 16.09
N ALA A 12 -8.73 -7.29 16.01
CA ALA A 12 -8.40 -8.44 15.17
C ALA A 12 -8.54 -8.16 13.66
N PRO A 13 -9.65 -7.59 13.16
CA PRO A 13 -9.78 -7.21 11.75
C PRO A 13 -8.80 -6.11 11.35
N ARG A 14 -8.62 -5.08 12.19
CA ARG A 14 -7.62 -4.02 11.97
C ARG A 14 -6.22 -4.59 11.81
N ARG A 15 -5.82 -5.52 12.68
CA ARG A 15 -4.52 -6.18 12.58
C ARG A 15 -4.38 -6.96 11.27
N MET A 16 -5.41 -7.70 10.87
CA MET A 16 -5.40 -8.46 9.61
C MET A 16 -5.20 -7.55 8.40
N ILE A 17 -5.91 -6.40 8.35
CA ILE A 17 -5.75 -5.41 7.28
C ILE A 17 -4.33 -4.85 7.27
N HIS A 18 -3.79 -4.43 8.42
CA HIS A 18 -2.42 -3.94 8.49
C HIS A 18 -1.37 -4.98 8.07
N ASP A 19 -1.55 -6.24 8.46
CA ASP A 19 -0.67 -7.33 8.05
C ASP A 19 -0.76 -7.56 6.53
N MET A 20 -1.96 -7.45 5.94
CA MET A 20 -2.14 -7.58 4.50
C MET A 20 -1.52 -6.41 3.71
N ARG A 21 -1.66 -5.18 4.21
CA ARG A 21 -0.99 -4.00 3.64
C ARG A 21 0.52 -4.15 3.66
N ARG A 22 1.08 -4.63 4.77
CA ARG A 22 2.52 -4.91 4.88
C ARG A 22 2.95 -5.95 3.84
N ARG A 23 2.17 -7.02 3.66
CA ARG A 23 2.44 -8.06 2.67
C ARG A 23 2.42 -7.50 1.24
N VAL A 24 1.39 -6.74 0.87
CA VAL A 24 1.32 -6.09 -0.45
C VAL A 24 2.54 -5.19 -0.67
N GLN A 25 2.90 -4.37 0.32
CA GLN A 25 4.06 -3.50 0.23
C GLN A 25 5.37 -4.28 0.05
N MET A 26 5.55 -5.41 0.74
CA MET A 26 6.73 -6.26 0.55
C MET A 26 6.84 -6.78 -0.89
N VAL A 27 5.73 -7.22 -1.48
CA VAL A 27 5.72 -7.74 -2.86
C VAL A 27 5.92 -6.62 -3.89
N ARG A 28 5.37 -5.42 -3.65
CA ARG A 28 5.66 -4.24 -4.48
C ARG A 28 7.14 -3.87 -4.44
N ASN A 29 7.77 -3.89 -3.26
CA ASN A 29 9.19 -3.62 -3.14
C ASN A 29 10.00 -4.63 -3.97
N GLN A 30 9.66 -5.93 -3.89
CA GLN A 30 10.27 -6.96 -4.73
C GLN A 30 10.09 -6.66 -6.23
N TYR A 31 8.89 -6.23 -6.65
CA TYR A 31 8.64 -5.81 -8.02
C TYR A 31 9.53 -4.65 -8.45
N TRP A 32 9.69 -3.62 -7.61
CA TRP A 32 10.54 -2.47 -7.91
C TRP A 32 12.01 -2.85 -7.98
N ASP A 33 12.49 -3.69 -7.05
CA ASP A 33 13.86 -4.18 -7.04
C ASP A 33 14.17 -5.00 -8.32
N GLU A 34 13.25 -5.86 -8.74
CA GLU A 34 13.38 -6.60 -10.01
C GLU A 34 13.24 -5.70 -11.25
N GLY A 35 12.41 -4.66 -11.17
CA GLY A 35 12.23 -3.67 -12.21
C GLY A 35 13.49 -2.85 -12.48
N VAL A 36 14.30 -2.56 -11.45
CA VAL A 36 15.61 -1.92 -11.59
C VAL A 36 16.58 -2.79 -12.41
N GLU A 37 16.53 -4.11 -12.24
CA GLU A 37 17.29 -5.08 -13.02
C GLU A 37 16.69 -5.33 -14.42
N GLY A 38 15.57 -4.69 -14.75
CA GLY A 38 14.91 -4.75 -16.04
C GLY A 38 14.11 -6.02 -16.31
N GLN A 39 13.94 -6.90 -15.30
CA GLN A 39 13.22 -8.14 -15.47
C GLN A 39 12.44 -8.54 -14.21
N VAL A 40 11.12 -8.36 -14.26
CA VAL A 40 10.19 -8.87 -13.25
C VAL A 40 9.96 -10.36 -13.45
N SER A 41 10.10 -11.12 -12.38
CA SER A 41 9.95 -12.57 -12.39
C SER A 41 8.47 -12.97 -12.46
N VAL A 42 8.21 -14.13 -13.08
CA VAL A 42 6.86 -14.75 -13.08
C VAL A 42 6.39 -15.03 -11.64
N GLN A 43 7.31 -15.28 -10.72
CA GLN A 43 6.98 -15.53 -9.33
C GLN A 43 6.48 -14.26 -8.64
N THR A 44 7.16 -13.13 -8.79
CA THR A 44 6.75 -11.83 -8.26
C THR A 44 5.39 -11.41 -8.81
N HIS A 45 5.14 -11.62 -10.10
CA HIS A 45 3.84 -11.41 -10.72
C HIS A 45 2.73 -12.22 -10.01
N LYS A 46 2.94 -13.52 -9.81
CA LYS A 46 1.97 -14.39 -9.13
C LYS A 46 1.74 -13.98 -7.68
N GLU A 47 2.80 -13.59 -6.98
CA GLU A 47 2.73 -13.15 -5.59
C GLU A 47 1.94 -11.86 -5.46
N LEU A 48 2.12 -10.93 -6.40
CA LEU A 48 1.38 -9.67 -6.42
C LEU A 48 -0.11 -9.92 -6.67
N ALA A 49 -0.45 -10.79 -7.63
CA ALA A 49 -1.82 -11.19 -7.90
C ALA A 49 -2.47 -11.85 -6.66
N ALA A 50 -1.75 -12.76 -6.00
CA ALA A 50 -2.25 -13.44 -4.81
C ALA A 50 -2.45 -12.46 -3.64
N ALA A 51 -1.50 -11.55 -3.42
CA ALA A 51 -1.62 -10.53 -2.38
C ALA A 51 -2.79 -9.57 -2.67
N CYS A 52 -2.99 -9.18 -3.92
CA CYS A 52 -4.13 -8.36 -4.34
C CYS A 52 -5.48 -9.03 -4.04
N ILE A 53 -5.65 -10.31 -4.41
CA ILE A 53 -6.90 -11.05 -4.14
C ILE A 53 -7.15 -11.14 -2.63
N GLN A 54 -6.13 -11.52 -1.86
CA GLN A 54 -6.28 -11.67 -0.41
C GLN A 54 -6.56 -10.33 0.29
N TYR A 55 -5.99 -9.24 -0.22
CA TYR A 55 -6.27 -7.91 0.30
C TYR A 55 -7.68 -7.44 0.00
N TYR A 56 -8.16 -7.68 -1.22
CA TYR A 56 -9.55 -7.47 -1.59
C TYR A 56 -10.49 -8.25 -0.66
N ASP A 57 -10.24 -9.55 -0.45
CA ASP A 57 -11.11 -10.42 0.34
C ASP A 57 -11.27 -9.91 1.78
N VAL A 58 -10.19 -9.45 2.40
CA VAL A 58 -10.20 -8.87 3.76
C VAL A 58 -10.98 -7.55 3.78
N LEU A 59 -10.78 -6.67 2.80
CA LEU A 59 -11.51 -5.40 2.74
C LEU A 59 -12.99 -5.60 2.42
N TYR A 60 -13.35 -6.66 1.69
CA TYR A 60 -14.73 -6.98 1.31
C TYR A 60 -15.63 -7.32 2.49
N GLU A 61 -15.05 -7.63 3.66
CA GLU A 61 -15.79 -7.75 4.92
C GLU A 61 -16.47 -6.43 5.32
N PHE A 62 -15.93 -5.29 4.90
CA PHE A 62 -16.39 -3.93 5.21
C PHE A 62 -17.18 -3.28 4.06
N ARG A 63 -17.65 -4.06 3.09
CA ARG A 63 -18.29 -3.50 1.88
C ARG A 63 -19.60 -2.75 2.13
N ASP A 64 -20.26 -3.03 3.26
CA ASP A 64 -21.56 -2.48 3.62
C ASP A 64 -21.42 -1.23 4.52
N GLU A 65 -20.19 -0.74 4.74
CA GLU A 65 -19.90 0.46 5.54
C GLU A 65 -20.41 1.73 4.86
N SER A 66 -21.07 2.61 5.61
CA SER A 66 -21.73 3.82 5.07
C SER A 66 -20.78 4.86 4.49
N VAL A 67 -19.48 4.74 4.76
CA VAL A 67 -18.44 5.60 4.17
C VAL A 67 -18.14 5.23 2.72
N LEU A 68 -18.62 4.06 2.26
CA LEU A 68 -18.39 3.57 0.91
C LEU A 68 -19.55 3.89 -0.03
N ASP A 69 -19.20 4.08 -1.30
CA ASP A 69 -20.11 4.28 -2.41
C ASP A 69 -20.10 3.05 -3.33
N ASP A 70 -21.21 2.87 -4.06
CA ASP A 70 -21.32 1.87 -5.11
C ASP A 70 -20.23 2.11 -6.19
N GLY A 71 -19.24 1.23 -6.24
CA GLY A 71 -18.12 1.31 -7.19
C GLY A 71 -16.76 1.57 -6.57
N ASP A 72 -16.66 1.79 -5.25
CA ASP A 72 -15.36 1.94 -4.58
C ASP A 72 -14.50 0.67 -4.62
N PHE A 73 -15.12 -0.51 -4.68
CA PHE A 73 -14.38 -1.77 -4.80
C PHE A 73 -13.86 -1.96 -6.22
N PRO A 74 -12.53 -2.12 -6.41
CA PRO A 74 -11.97 -2.35 -7.72
C PRO A 74 -12.37 -3.73 -8.25
N ASN A 75 -12.50 -3.86 -9.57
CA ASN A 75 -12.90 -5.11 -10.20
C ASN A 75 -11.75 -6.12 -10.26
N ILE A 76 -11.74 -7.09 -9.34
CA ILE A 76 -10.76 -8.19 -9.32
C ILE A 76 -11.20 -9.43 -10.10
N ALA A 77 -12.34 -9.41 -10.80
CA ALA A 77 -12.83 -10.57 -11.56
C ALA A 77 -11.78 -11.13 -12.56
N PRO A 78 -10.99 -10.31 -13.28
CA PRO A 78 -9.96 -10.81 -14.17
C PRO A 78 -8.93 -11.70 -13.47
N LEU A 79 -8.53 -11.37 -12.24
CA LEU A 79 -7.59 -12.14 -11.43
C LEU A 79 -8.22 -13.46 -10.97
N ARG A 80 -9.43 -13.39 -10.42
CA ARG A 80 -10.16 -14.58 -9.91
C ARG A 80 -10.44 -15.59 -11.02
N GLN A 81 -10.83 -15.13 -12.20
CA GLN A 81 -11.13 -16.02 -13.34
C GLN A 81 -9.91 -16.81 -13.80
N ARG A 82 -8.70 -16.29 -13.63
CA ARG A 82 -7.44 -16.92 -14.05
C ARG A 82 -6.77 -17.72 -12.94
N LEU A 83 -7.27 -17.63 -11.71
CA LEU A 83 -6.70 -18.33 -10.57
C LEU A 83 -6.78 -19.85 -10.79
N GLY A 84 -5.65 -20.55 -10.63
CA GLY A 84 -5.56 -21.99 -10.84
C GLY A 84 -5.58 -22.43 -12.31
N GLN A 85 -5.70 -21.51 -13.27
CA GLN A 85 -5.72 -21.83 -14.70
C GLN A 85 -4.32 -21.73 -15.32
N ARG A 86 -4.15 -22.41 -16.45
CA ARG A 86 -2.94 -22.37 -17.28
C ARG A 86 -3.31 -22.08 -18.74
N VAL A 87 -2.45 -21.37 -19.44
CA VAL A 87 -2.61 -21.02 -20.87
C VAL A 87 -1.38 -21.42 -21.66
N GLU A 88 -1.57 -21.63 -22.95
CA GLU A 88 -0.50 -21.91 -23.90
C GLU A 88 0.03 -20.61 -24.50
N ARG A 89 1.32 -20.35 -24.33
CA ARG A 89 2.01 -19.19 -24.90
C ARG A 89 2.94 -19.64 -26.02
N HIS A 90 2.67 -19.14 -27.22
CA HIS A 90 3.55 -19.33 -28.37
C HIS A 90 4.78 -18.43 -28.26
N GLN A 91 5.96 -19.02 -28.46
CA GLN A 91 7.24 -18.34 -28.42
C GLN A 91 8.09 -18.71 -29.63
N PRO A 92 8.87 -17.76 -30.19
CA PRO A 92 9.81 -18.06 -31.25
C PRO A 92 10.84 -19.09 -30.76
N SER A 93 11.01 -20.20 -31.48
CA SER A 93 12.08 -21.15 -31.15
C SER A 93 13.43 -20.56 -31.58
N ALA A 94 14.45 -20.60 -30.72
CA ALA A 94 15.80 -20.12 -31.00
C ALA A 94 16.63 -21.05 -31.93
N GLY A 95 16.00 -22.03 -32.59
CA GLY A 95 16.65 -23.03 -33.43
C GLY A 95 16.80 -22.63 -34.90
N ARG A 96 17.74 -23.28 -35.61
CA ARG A 96 17.93 -23.19 -37.07
C ARG A 96 16.76 -23.87 -37.78
N GLY A 97 15.62 -23.20 -37.77
CA GLY A 97 14.31 -23.67 -38.22
C GLY A 97 13.29 -22.88 -37.41
N ARG A 98 12.61 -21.91 -38.03
CA ARG A 98 11.65 -21.00 -37.39
C ARG A 98 10.37 -21.75 -36.95
N GLY A 99 10.50 -22.65 -35.99
CA GLY A 99 9.37 -23.27 -35.32
C GLY A 99 8.76 -22.32 -34.29
N VAL A 100 7.46 -22.49 -34.04
CA VAL A 100 6.80 -21.92 -32.87
C VAL A 100 6.89 -22.96 -31.77
N SER A 101 7.44 -22.59 -30.62
CA SER A 101 7.40 -23.42 -29.40
C SER A 101 6.18 -23.02 -28.58
N THR A 102 5.48 -23.98 -28.01
CA THR A 102 4.39 -23.72 -27.05
C THR A 102 4.91 -23.93 -25.63
N GLN A 103 4.73 -22.93 -24.75
CA GLN A 103 5.02 -23.07 -23.31
C GLN A 103 3.72 -22.91 -22.53
N THR A 104 3.46 -23.82 -21.60
CA THR A 104 2.32 -23.71 -20.68
C THR A 104 2.67 -22.84 -19.47
N VAL A 105 2.07 -21.66 -19.38
CA VAL A 105 2.28 -20.69 -18.29
C VAL A 105 1.01 -20.51 -17.44
N PRO A 106 1.12 -20.04 -16.19
CA PRO A 106 -0.06 -19.69 -15.39
C PRO A 106 -0.86 -18.58 -16.07
N ALA A 107 -2.19 -18.74 -16.16
CA ALA A 107 -3.08 -17.80 -16.84
C ALA A 107 -2.99 -16.39 -16.24
N ILE A 108 -2.70 -16.29 -14.93
CA ILE A 108 -2.56 -15.00 -14.24
C ILE A 108 -1.52 -14.08 -14.90
N THR A 109 -0.51 -14.65 -15.58
CA THR A 109 0.55 -13.90 -16.26
C THR A 109 0.11 -13.20 -17.55
N GLU A 110 -1.12 -13.45 -18.00
CA GLU A 110 -1.71 -12.72 -19.13
C GLU A 110 -2.22 -11.33 -18.74
N ILE A 111 -2.46 -11.09 -17.45
CA ILE A 111 -2.82 -9.76 -16.95
C ILE A 111 -1.52 -8.97 -16.82
N PRO A 112 -1.39 -7.77 -17.39
CA PRO A 112 -0.22 -6.93 -17.18
C PRO A 112 0.03 -6.70 -15.69
N VAL A 113 1.28 -6.82 -15.26
CA VAL A 113 1.63 -6.68 -13.82
C VAL A 113 1.34 -5.27 -13.31
N GLU A 114 1.39 -4.28 -14.20
CA GLU A 114 1.03 -2.88 -13.95
C GLU A 114 -0.47 -2.73 -13.61
N GLU A 115 -1.36 -3.51 -14.23
CA GLU A 115 -2.78 -3.52 -13.87
C GLU A 115 -2.98 -4.07 -12.45
N ILE A 116 -2.19 -5.07 -12.06
CA ILE A 116 -2.24 -5.64 -10.71
C ILE A 116 -1.71 -4.62 -9.69
N LEU A 117 -0.65 -3.88 -10.02
CA LEU A 117 -0.16 -2.79 -9.18
C LEU A 117 -1.24 -1.74 -8.96
N GLN A 118 -1.88 -1.27 -10.02
CA GLN A 118 -2.97 -0.30 -9.91
C GLN A 118 -4.09 -0.82 -9.00
N LEU A 119 -4.54 -2.07 -9.19
CA LEU A 119 -5.55 -2.68 -8.32
C LEU A 119 -5.13 -2.68 -6.85
N THR A 120 -3.85 -2.96 -6.55
CA THR A 120 -3.38 -2.90 -5.17
C THR A 120 -3.41 -1.48 -4.61
N GLU A 121 -3.13 -0.45 -5.42
CA GLU A 121 -3.14 0.96 -5.02
C GLU A 121 -4.57 1.42 -4.75
N ASP A 122 -5.51 1.04 -5.61
CA ASP A 122 -6.94 1.27 -5.41
C ASP A 122 -7.42 0.65 -4.08
N LEU A 123 -6.92 -0.54 -3.72
CA LEU A 123 -7.20 -1.17 -2.43
C LEU A 123 -6.56 -0.43 -1.24
N ASP A 124 -5.41 0.21 -1.41
CA ASP A 124 -4.84 1.08 -0.38
C ASP A 124 -5.71 2.32 -0.15
N ASP A 125 -6.25 2.91 -1.21
CA ASP A 125 -7.16 4.04 -1.12
C ASP A 125 -8.50 3.65 -0.49
N LEU A 126 -9.04 2.49 -0.87
CA LEU A 126 -10.21 1.91 -0.20
C LEU A 126 -9.97 1.71 1.30
N ALA A 127 -8.82 1.14 1.69
CA ALA A 127 -8.48 0.97 3.09
C ALA A 127 -8.30 2.31 3.83
N LYS A 128 -7.80 3.35 3.16
CA LYS A 128 -7.77 4.72 3.75
C LYS A 128 -9.19 5.26 3.95
N LYS A 129 -10.09 5.09 2.97
CA LYS A 129 -11.50 5.52 3.07
C LYS A 129 -12.21 4.83 4.24
N LEU A 130 -11.92 3.55 4.46
CA LEU A 130 -12.38 2.77 5.61
C LEU A 130 -11.70 3.11 6.94
N GLY A 131 -10.77 4.07 6.98
CA GLY A 131 -10.11 4.51 8.20
C GLY A 131 -8.95 3.62 8.68
N PHE A 132 -8.47 2.69 7.84
CA PHE A 132 -7.28 1.86 8.13
C PHE A 132 -5.96 2.51 7.65
N GLY A 133 -6.04 3.76 7.17
CA GLY A 133 -4.90 4.62 6.85
C GLY A 133 -4.02 4.91 8.06
N ALA A 134 -2.76 5.33 7.81
CA ALA A 134 -2.01 6.00 8.86
C ALA A 134 -2.76 7.30 9.20
N GLN A 135 -3.06 7.52 10.48
CA GLN A 135 -3.42 8.86 10.94
C GLN A 135 -2.19 9.73 10.71
N ALA A 136 -2.24 10.61 9.71
CA ALA A 136 -1.34 11.75 9.71
C ALA A 136 -1.61 12.43 11.05
N ARG A 137 -0.62 12.42 11.95
CA ARG A 137 -0.71 13.18 13.21
C ARG A 137 -1.25 14.55 12.84
N GLU A 138 -2.31 14.98 13.51
CA GLU A 138 -2.87 16.32 13.38
C GLU A 138 -1.71 17.28 13.12
N THR A 139 -1.75 17.97 11.99
CA THR A 139 -0.88 19.10 11.77
C THR A 139 -1.09 20.01 12.96
N THR A 140 -0.10 20.05 13.87
CA THR A 140 -0.03 21.08 14.89
C THR A 140 -0.29 22.38 14.16
N PRO A 141 -1.31 23.17 14.54
CA PRO A 141 -1.49 24.48 13.95
C PRO A 141 -0.15 25.19 14.07
N HIS A 142 0.46 25.54 12.95
CA HIS A 142 1.52 26.53 12.91
C HIS A 142 0.85 27.87 13.18
N ASP A 143 0.32 28.05 14.40
CA ASP A 143 0.16 29.39 14.94
C ASP A 143 1.56 29.85 15.29
N ASP A 144 1.89 31.00 14.72
CA ASP A 144 3.17 31.67 14.81
C ASP A 144 3.73 31.58 16.24
N ILE A 145 4.85 30.86 16.39
CA ILE A 145 5.65 30.92 17.61
C ILE A 145 6.13 32.36 17.70
N GLY A 146 5.45 33.16 18.53
CA GLY A 146 5.83 34.53 18.81
C GLY A 146 7.25 34.57 19.37
N HIS A 147 7.96 35.66 19.07
CA HIS A 147 9.36 35.85 19.48
C HIS A 147 9.61 35.69 21.00
N GLU A 148 8.56 35.77 21.82
CA GLU A 148 8.59 35.54 23.26
C GLU A 148 8.92 34.08 23.63
N ASP A 149 8.40 33.10 22.88
CA ASP A 149 8.67 31.67 23.13
C ASP A 149 10.12 31.29 22.76
N LEU A 150 10.70 31.98 21.79
CA LEU A 150 12.10 31.82 21.39
C LEU A 150 13.06 32.35 22.46
N ALA A 151 12.73 33.46 23.11
CA ALA A 151 13.52 34.03 24.21
C ALA A 151 13.54 33.10 25.43
N ALA A 152 12.37 32.57 25.82
CA ALA A 152 12.25 31.64 26.94
C ALA A 152 13.06 30.33 26.73
N LEU A 153 13.16 29.85 25.49
CA LEU A 153 13.93 28.65 25.16
C LEU A 153 15.45 28.87 25.12
N LEU A 154 15.91 30.09 24.80
CA LEU A 154 17.33 30.44 24.80
C LEU A 154 17.85 30.69 26.23
N GLU A 155 17.04 31.33 27.08
CA GLU A 155 17.33 31.54 28.49
C GLU A 155 17.43 30.20 29.26
N ALA A 156 16.49 29.28 29.01
CA ALA A 156 16.52 27.94 29.61
C ALA A 156 17.75 27.09 29.21
N ARG A 157 18.43 27.46 28.13
CA ARG A 157 19.64 26.79 27.62
C ARG A 157 20.95 27.48 28.00
N GLY A 158 20.89 28.60 28.72
CA GLY A 158 22.05 29.39 29.14
C GLY A 158 22.83 29.97 27.96
N GLN A 159 22.14 30.34 26.87
CA GLN A 159 22.73 30.89 25.65
C GLN A 159 22.53 32.41 25.57
N ASP A 160 23.03 33.12 26.57
CA ASP A 160 22.78 34.55 26.78
C ASP A 160 23.27 35.43 25.61
N ASP A 161 24.35 35.03 24.94
CA ASP A 161 24.90 35.72 23.75
C ASP A 161 23.96 35.69 22.52
N ALA A 162 22.99 34.78 22.50
CA ALA A 162 22.03 34.62 21.40
C ALA A 162 20.75 35.47 21.60
N LEU A 163 20.45 35.87 22.84
CA LEU A 163 19.30 36.73 23.17
C LEU A 163 19.47 38.15 22.60
N GLU A 164 20.69 38.69 22.58
CA GLU A 164 20.98 40.03 22.03
C GLU A 164 20.77 40.16 20.52
N LYS A 165 20.66 39.06 19.78
CA LYS A 165 20.53 39.06 18.31
C LYS A 165 19.12 38.80 17.81
N VAL A 166 18.15 38.65 18.72
CA VAL A 166 16.74 38.52 18.36
C VAL A 166 16.19 39.92 17.99
N PRO A 167 15.67 40.13 16.77
CA PRO A 167 15.11 41.42 16.39
C PRO A 167 13.85 41.70 17.21
N GLY A 168 13.90 42.73 18.06
CA GLY A 168 12.79 43.13 18.95
C GLY A 168 13.11 43.13 20.45
N GLY A 169 14.34 42.81 20.87
CA GLY A 169 14.74 42.86 22.28
C GLY A 169 14.99 44.28 22.79
N SER A 170 14.02 44.84 23.52
CA SER A 170 14.21 45.82 24.60
C SER A 170 13.08 45.66 25.61
#